data_AF-A0A7S4GNL1-F1
#
_entry.id   AF-A0A7S4GNL1-F1
#
_cell.length_a   1.000
_cell.length_b   1.000
_cell.length_c   1.000
_cell.angle_alpha   90.00
_cell.angle_beta   90.00
_cell.angle_gamma   90.00
#
_symmetry.space_group_name_H-M   'P 1'
#
loop_
_entity.id
_entity.type
_entity.pdbx_description
1 polymer ?
#
loop_
_entity_poly.entity_id
_entity_poly.type
_entity_poly.pdbx_seq_one_letter_code
_entity_poly.pdbx_strand_id
1 'polypeptide(L)'
;CDAGWNAGGGRKSVLVRCEEASWRHRCAVAGSTESDGVMKSLPEGYRCGAPNEVLQARAYWVSDGWVVRCAKEEWCPEGKAESCAAGRIGIGCGRCDDGRRAVLDGTCAPCEDAGWPGVFAVVAVLLVAAGLVMRFNGHRTWTLLKSTPSGAKSVSIVALCFHFCSVLMGLLAMEIELPKFSGDMGSALRSVQSGRFLQVSCFRGSSLPSVNFLAGVCWPLALVVAICLLSLATHRHLGPDVAVVRFSSGARVVSGFFLYMSQGVVSAFVCDQQPKGLATLRSHPSVECWSTGHAADVIIALVVGC
;
A
#
# COMPACT_ATOMS: atom_id res chain seq x y z
N CYS A 1 -16.58 -38.08 -21.16
CA CYS A 1 -15.56 -37.02 -20.97
C CYS A 1 -14.20 -37.67 -20.96
N ASP A 2 -13.57 -37.80 -22.12
CA ASP A 2 -12.20 -38.30 -22.18
C ASP A 2 -11.24 -37.16 -21.84
N ALA A 3 -10.65 -37.25 -20.66
CA ALA A 3 -9.52 -36.40 -20.29
C ALA A 3 -8.27 -36.93 -21.00
N GLY A 4 -8.04 -36.44 -22.22
CA GLY A 4 -6.82 -36.74 -22.97
C GLY A 4 -5.62 -36.06 -22.33
N TRP A 5 -4.70 -36.85 -21.76
CA TRP A 5 -3.40 -36.38 -21.28
C TRP A 5 -2.43 -36.27 -22.46
N ASN A 6 -2.06 -35.05 -22.84
CA ASN A 6 -0.94 -34.84 -23.76
C ASN A 6 0.36 -34.79 -22.96
N ALA A 7 1.09 -35.90 -22.93
CA ALA A 7 2.37 -36.04 -22.24
C ALA A 7 3.58 -35.46 -23.01
N GLY A 8 3.34 -34.68 -24.08
CA GLY A 8 4.39 -34.11 -24.92
C GLY A 8 4.72 -32.67 -24.56
N GLY A 9 5.77 -32.46 -23.74
CA GLY A 9 6.54 -31.22 -23.70
C GLY A 9 6.03 -30.09 -22.79
N GLY A 10 6.47 -30.08 -21.53
CA GLY A 10 6.79 -28.88 -20.75
C GLY A 10 5.69 -27.90 -20.31
N ARG A 11 4.48 -27.92 -20.89
CA ARG A 11 3.33 -27.13 -20.43
C ARG A 11 2.09 -28.01 -20.32
N LYS A 12 1.52 -28.09 -19.12
CA LYS A 12 0.26 -28.79 -18.86
C LYS A 12 -0.91 -27.88 -19.26
N SER A 13 -1.18 -27.73 -20.55
CA SER A 13 -2.47 -27.19 -21.00
C SER A 13 -3.46 -28.36 -21.11
N VAL A 14 -4.50 -28.35 -20.27
CA VAL A 14 -5.52 -29.40 -20.28
C VAL A 14 -6.71 -28.91 -21.11
N LEU A 15 -6.93 -29.57 -22.25
CA LEU A 15 -8.08 -29.34 -23.12
C LEU A 15 -9.23 -30.23 -22.66
N VAL A 16 -10.37 -29.63 -22.32
CA VAL A 16 -11.60 -30.36 -21.96
C VAL A 16 -12.50 -30.42 -23.19
N ARG A 17 -12.80 -31.64 -23.66
CA ARG A 17 -13.78 -31.89 -24.72
C ARG A 17 -15.10 -32.30 -24.07
N CYS A 18 -16.13 -31.47 -24.19
CA CYS A 18 -17.48 -31.79 -23.73
C CYS A 18 -18.26 -32.43 -24.89
N GLU A 19 -18.71 -33.67 -24.69
CA GLU A 19 -19.66 -34.33 -25.59
C GLU A 19 -21.09 -33.82 -25.34
N GLU A 20 -21.82 -33.64 -26.44
CA GLU A 20 -23.20 -33.18 -26.51
C GLU A 20 -24.16 -34.19 -25.84
N ALA A 21 -24.41 -34.04 -24.54
CA ALA A 21 -25.50 -34.71 -23.85
C ALA A 21 -26.39 -33.68 -23.14
N SER A 22 -27.52 -33.40 -23.78
CA SER A 22 -28.74 -32.73 -23.30
C SER A 22 -28.67 -31.94 -21.97
N TRP A 23 -28.67 -30.61 -22.10
CA TRP A 23 -29.29 -29.61 -21.22
C TRP A 23 -29.02 -29.62 -19.70
N ARG A 24 -27.84 -30.06 -19.27
CA ARG A 24 -27.22 -29.50 -18.05
C ARG A 24 -25.84 -28.99 -18.42
N HIS A 25 -25.69 -27.66 -18.44
CA HIS A 25 -24.42 -26.97 -18.66
C HIS A 25 -23.40 -27.42 -17.61
N ARG A 26 -22.62 -28.43 -17.94
CA ARG A 26 -21.58 -29.00 -17.09
C ARG A 26 -20.24 -28.38 -17.51
N CYS A 27 -19.78 -27.36 -16.79
CA CYS A 27 -18.36 -27.00 -16.90
C CYS A 27 -17.60 -27.96 -15.99
N ALA A 28 -16.93 -28.94 -16.59
CA ALA A 28 -15.95 -29.73 -15.88
C ALA A 28 -14.63 -28.95 -15.88
N VAL A 29 -14.16 -28.55 -14.70
CA VAL A 29 -12.76 -28.12 -14.55
C VAL A 29 -11.91 -29.38 -14.54
N ALA A 30 -10.85 -29.40 -15.34
CA ALA A 30 -9.93 -30.52 -15.42
C ALA A 30 -9.43 -30.92 -14.01
N GLY A 31 -9.61 -32.20 -13.64
CA GLY A 31 -9.14 -32.77 -12.37
C GLY A 31 -10.21 -33.01 -11.30
N SER A 32 -11.49 -32.72 -11.55
CA SER A 32 -12.57 -32.96 -10.56
C SER A 32 -13.46 -34.18 -10.83
N THR A 33 -13.09 -35.07 -11.77
CA THR A 33 -13.86 -36.31 -12.00
C THR A 33 -13.48 -37.34 -10.96
N GLU A 34 -14.22 -37.34 -9.86
CA GLU A 34 -14.32 -38.46 -8.93
C GLU A 34 -15.23 -39.53 -9.57
N SER A 35 -14.88 -40.81 -9.42
CA SER A 35 -15.48 -41.96 -10.12
C SER A 35 -16.99 -42.18 -9.85
N ASP A 36 -17.60 -41.39 -8.96
CA ASP A 36 -18.93 -41.64 -8.41
C ASP A 36 -20.04 -40.75 -9.00
N GLY A 37 -19.76 -39.95 -10.03
CA GLY A 37 -20.79 -39.14 -10.71
C GLY A 37 -21.38 -37.99 -9.88
N VAL A 38 -20.86 -37.73 -8.67
CA VAL A 38 -21.23 -36.58 -7.84
C VAL A 38 -20.54 -35.32 -8.36
N MET A 39 -21.33 -34.31 -8.69
CA MET A 39 -20.84 -33.02 -9.18
C MET A 39 -20.16 -32.26 -8.04
N LYS A 40 -18.83 -32.19 -8.07
CA LYS A 40 -18.06 -31.33 -7.16
C LYS A 40 -18.38 -29.88 -7.50
N SER A 41 -18.68 -29.06 -6.49
CA SER A 41 -18.78 -27.61 -6.67
C SER A 41 -17.50 -27.09 -7.30
N LEU A 42 -17.63 -26.10 -8.21
CA LEU A 42 -16.46 -25.40 -8.73
C LEU A 42 -15.64 -24.85 -7.56
N PRO A 43 -14.30 -24.91 -7.62
CA PRO A 43 -13.48 -24.26 -6.61
C PRO A 43 -13.85 -22.77 -6.50
N GLU A 44 -13.66 -22.20 -5.32
CA GLU A 44 -13.86 -20.76 -5.11
C GLU A 44 -13.08 -19.96 -6.17
N GLY A 45 -13.68 -18.89 -6.68
CA GLY A 45 -13.08 -18.06 -7.72
C GLY A 45 -13.36 -18.46 -9.17
N TYR A 46 -14.01 -19.60 -9.44
CA TYR A 46 -14.43 -19.98 -10.80
C TYR A 46 -15.95 -19.88 -11.01
N ARG A 47 -16.37 -19.55 -12.23
CA ARG A 47 -17.76 -19.57 -12.69
C ARG A 47 -17.90 -20.25 -14.05
N CYS A 48 -19.07 -20.82 -14.27
CA CYS A 48 -19.48 -21.38 -15.56
C CYS A 48 -19.95 -20.26 -16.50
N GLY A 49 -19.27 -20.09 -17.63
CA GLY A 49 -19.73 -19.22 -18.72
C GLY A 49 -20.57 -19.95 -19.76
N ALA A 50 -20.69 -19.33 -20.93
CA ALA A 50 -21.24 -19.93 -22.15
C ALA A 50 -20.48 -21.23 -22.50
N PRO A 51 -21.05 -22.14 -23.31
CA PRO A 51 -20.74 -23.57 -23.22
C PRO A 51 -19.23 -23.86 -23.34
N ASN A 52 -18.68 -24.40 -22.25
CA ASN A 52 -17.27 -24.79 -22.05
C ASN A 52 -16.27 -23.66 -21.74
N GLU A 53 -16.74 -22.45 -21.45
CA GLU A 53 -15.88 -21.37 -20.95
C GLU A 53 -15.85 -21.36 -19.41
N VAL A 54 -14.65 -21.45 -18.85
CA VAL A 54 -14.43 -21.23 -17.42
C VAL A 54 -14.11 -19.75 -17.22
N LEU A 55 -14.98 -19.06 -16.51
CA LEU A 55 -14.84 -17.65 -16.17
C LEU A 55 -14.24 -17.52 -14.77
N GLN A 56 -13.52 -16.43 -14.52
CA GLN A 56 -13.21 -16.02 -13.16
C GLN A 56 -14.46 -15.43 -12.51
N ALA A 57 -14.68 -15.77 -11.23
CA ALA A 57 -15.75 -15.18 -10.44
C ALA A 57 -15.37 -13.76 -10.00
N ARG A 58 -16.38 -12.89 -9.86
CA ARG A 58 -16.19 -11.55 -9.30
C ARG A 58 -15.49 -11.60 -7.93
N ALA A 59 -14.61 -10.63 -7.64
CA ALA A 59 -13.70 -10.59 -6.48
C ALA A 59 -12.50 -11.55 -6.51
N TYR A 60 -12.38 -12.39 -7.54
CA TYR A 60 -11.25 -13.32 -7.69
C TYR A 60 -10.53 -13.09 -9.00
N TRP A 61 -9.21 -13.18 -8.92
CA TRP A 61 -8.33 -13.24 -10.06
C TRP A 61 -7.83 -14.68 -10.22
N VAL A 62 -7.91 -15.19 -11.44
CA VAL A 62 -7.61 -16.59 -11.76
C VAL A 62 -6.60 -16.65 -12.89
N SER A 63 -5.52 -17.42 -12.70
CA SER A 63 -4.46 -17.64 -13.70
C SER A 63 -3.85 -19.02 -13.49
N ASP A 64 -3.67 -19.83 -14.54
CA ASP A 64 -2.93 -21.10 -14.51
C ASP A 64 -3.23 -22.03 -13.31
N GLY A 65 -4.50 -22.08 -12.89
CA GLY A 65 -4.92 -22.91 -11.76
C GLY A 65 -4.71 -22.28 -10.38
N TRP A 66 -4.23 -21.04 -10.29
CA TRP A 66 -4.21 -20.21 -9.08
C TRP A 66 -5.52 -19.42 -8.94
N VAL A 67 -5.91 -19.18 -7.68
CA VAL A 67 -7.04 -18.33 -7.33
C VAL A 67 -6.57 -17.37 -6.26
N VAL A 68 -6.70 -16.08 -6.54
CA VAL A 68 -6.31 -14.99 -5.65
C VAL A 68 -7.53 -14.11 -5.40
N ARG A 69 -7.83 -13.83 -4.14
CA ARG A 69 -8.85 -12.88 -3.75
C ARG A 69 -8.34 -11.46 -3.96
N CYS A 70 -9.13 -10.65 -4.63
CA CYS A 70 -8.76 -9.27 -4.90
C CYS A 70 -9.08 -8.39 -3.69
N ALA A 71 -8.23 -7.38 -3.42
CA ALA A 71 -8.41 -6.52 -2.26
C ALA A 71 -9.70 -5.69 -2.31
N LYS A 72 -10.21 -5.40 -3.52
CA LYS A 72 -11.57 -4.91 -3.74
C LYS A 72 -12.26 -5.79 -4.78
N GLU A 73 -13.54 -6.06 -4.56
CA GLU A 73 -14.38 -6.84 -5.48
C GLU A 73 -14.42 -6.23 -6.89
N GLU A 74 -14.46 -4.90 -6.97
CA GLU A 74 -14.51 -4.14 -8.22
C GLU A 74 -13.24 -4.25 -9.07
N TRP A 75 -12.10 -4.63 -8.48
CA TRP A 75 -10.84 -4.75 -9.21
C TRP A 75 -10.81 -5.98 -10.13
N CYS A 76 -11.61 -6.99 -9.77
CA CYS A 76 -11.70 -8.28 -10.45
C CYS A 76 -13.15 -8.53 -10.87
N PRO A 77 -13.57 -7.97 -12.02
CA PRO A 77 -14.89 -8.21 -12.56
C PRO A 77 -15.03 -9.68 -12.98
N GLU A 78 -16.28 -10.15 -13.05
CA GLU A 78 -16.58 -11.44 -13.68
C GLU A 78 -16.17 -11.39 -15.15
N GLY A 79 -15.46 -12.41 -15.63
CA GLY A 79 -14.91 -12.40 -16.98
C GLY A 79 -13.98 -13.56 -17.26
N LYS A 80 -13.15 -13.40 -18.29
CA LYS A 80 -12.12 -14.40 -18.61
C LYS A 80 -11.08 -14.49 -17.49
N ALA A 81 -10.41 -15.63 -17.39
CA ALA A 81 -9.23 -15.75 -16.55
C ALA A 81 -8.25 -14.60 -16.86
N GLU A 82 -7.57 -14.12 -15.82
CA GLU A 82 -6.63 -13.00 -15.85
C GLU A 82 -7.23 -11.63 -16.23
N SER A 83 -8.55 -11.51 -16.35
CA SER A 83 -9.16 -10.21 -16.63
C SER A 83 -9.14 -9.31 -15.39
N CYS A 84 -8.90 -8.03 -15.61
CA CYS A 84 -8.87 -7.02 -14.56
C CYS A 84 -9.78 -5.85 -14.95
N ALA A 85 -10.20 -5.08 -13.95
CA ALA A 85 -10.85 -3.79 -14.21
C ALA A 85 -9.94 -2.87 -15.05
N ALA A 86 -10.53 -1.91 -15.76
CA ALA A 86 -9.83 -1.07 -16.71
C ALA A 86 -8.59 -0.37 -16.09
N GLY A 87 -7.43 -0.56 -16.73
CA GLY A 87 -6.15 0.02 -16.30
C GLY A 87 -5.53 -0.66 -15.07
N ARG A 88 -6.06 -1.80 -14.62
CA ARG A 88 -5.46 -2.63 -13.57
C ARG A 88 -4.75 -3.84 -14.17
N ILE A 89 -3.63 -4.23 -13.57
CA ILE A 89 -2.78 -5.33 -13.99
C ILE A 89 -2.19 -6.10 -12.81
N GLY A 90 -1.60 -7.26 -13.09
CA GLY A 90 -0.88 -8.09 -12.13
C GLY A 90 -1.80 -9.00 -11.30
N ILE A 91 -1.18 -9.79 -10.42
CA ILE A 91 -1.87 -10.74 -9.54
C ILE A 91 -2.90 -10.00 -8.68
N GLY A 92 -4.14 -10.53 -8.64
CA GLY A 92 -5.24 -9.93 -7.88
C GLY A 92 -5.63 -8.53 -8.35
N CYS A 93 -5.23 -8.12 -9.57
CA CYS A 93 -5.44 -6.78 -10.12
C CYS A 93 -5.01 -5.66 -9.14
N GLY A 94 -3.96 -5.93 -8.35
CA GLY A 94 -3.53 -5.05 -7.27
C GLY A 94 -2.83 -3.78 -7.73
N ARG A 95 -2.39 -3.72 -8.99
CA ARG A 95 -1.55 -2.64 -9.53
C ARG A 95 -2.24 -1.90 -10.66
N CYS A 96 -1.96 -0.60 -10.80
CA CYS A 96 -2.34 0.14 -12.00
C CYS A 96 -1.31 -0.09 -13.11
N ASP A 97 -1.76 -0.01 -14.35
CA ASP A 97 -0.91 -0.06 -15.53
C ASP A 97 0.15 1.05 -15.52
N ASP A 98 1.24 0.86 -16.27
CA ASP A 98 2.33 1.82 -16.30
C ASP A 98 1.85 3.21 -16.77
N GLY A 99 2.31 4.27 -16.11
CA GLY A 99 1.84 5.64 -16.35
C GLY A 99 0.45 5.95 -15.77
N ARG A 100 -0.16 5.02 -15.00
CA ARG A 100 -1.38 5.24 -14.23
C ARG A 100 -1.13 5.09 -12.73
N ARG A 101 -2.06 5.64 -11.96
CA ARG A 101 -2.04 5.69 -10.49
C ARG A 101 -3.39 5.28 -9.92
N ALA A 102 -3.37 4.70 -8.72
CA ALA A 102 -4.61 4.39 -8.01
C ALA A 102 -5.22 5.66 -7.42
N VAL A 103 -6.51 5.89 -7.68
CA VAL A 103 -7.33 6.93 -7.04
C VAL A 103 -8.00 6.34 -5.78
N LEU A 104 -8.56 7.19 -4.91
CA LEU A 104 -9.16 6.78 -3.62
C LEU A 104 -10.33 5.79 -3.80
N ASP A 105 -11.12 5.99 -4.85
CA ASP A 105 -12.20 5.07 -5.28
C ASP A 105 -11.65 3.68 -5.66
N GLY A 106 -10.38 3.59 -6.05
CA GLY A 106 -9.75 2.37 -6.54
C GLY A 106 -9.78 2.25 -8.06
N THR A 107 -10.10 3.29 -8.81
CA THR A 107 -9.87 3.32 -10.26
C THR A 107 -8.42 3.71 -10.55
N CYS A 108 -7.97 3.50 -11.79
CA CYS A 108 -6.63 3.88 -12.25
C CYS A 108 -6.72 5.09 -13.19
N ALA A 109 -6.24 6.24 -12.71
CA ALA A 109 -6.18 7.49 -13.47
C ALA A 109 -4.78 7.69 -14.08
N PRO A 110 -4.64 8.40 -15.20
CA PRO A 110 -3.34 8.74 -15.76
C PRO A 110 -2.54 9.63 -14.80
N CYS A 111 -1.23 9.49 -14.85
CA CYS A 111 -0.30 10.27 -14.03
C CYS A 111 -0.23 11.75 -14.44
N GLU A 112 -0.59 12.11 -15.68
CA GLU A 112 -0.57 13.50 -16.16
C GLU A 112 -1.55 14.39 -15.40
N ASP A 113 -2.69 13.84 -14.97
CA ASP A 113 -3.72 14.54 -14.20
C ASP A 113 -3.36 14.68 -12.72
N ALA A 114 -2.44 13.83 -12.24
CA ALA A 114 -1.78 14.08 -10.97
C ALA A 114 -0.75 15.17 -11.21
N GLY A 115 -1.19 16.42 -11.09
CA GLY A 115 -0.28 17.54 -11.07
C GLY A 115 0.98 17.17 -10.28
N TRP A 116 2.13 17.39 -10.89
CA TRP A 116 3.44 17.17 -10.29
C TRP A 116 3.77 17.97 -9.01
N PRO A 117 2.96 18.90 -8.43
CA PRO A 117 3.43 19.70 -7.31
C PRO A 117 3.04 19.19 -5.92
N GLY A 118 2.25 18.14 -5.70
CA GLY A 118 1.75 17.86 -4.33
C GLY A 118 2.87 17.72 -3.27
N VAL A 119 3.85 16.87 -3.55
CA VAL A 119 4.95 16.58 -2.62
C VAL A 119 5.95 17.73 -2.57
N PHE A 120 6.39 18.22 -3.74
CA PHE A 120 7.33 19.33 -3.81
C PHE A 120 6.72 20.62 -3.26
N ALA A 121 5.43 20.87 -3.43
CA ALA A 121 4.73 21.99 -2.83
C ALA A 121 4.57 21.81 -1.33
N VAL A 122 4.29 20.61 -0.82
CA VAL A 122 4.24 20.39 0.64
C VAL A 122 5.63 20.58 1.26
N VAL A 123 6.70 20.04 0.67
CA VAL A 123 8.08 20.31 1.13
C VAL A 123 8.41 21.79 1.00
N ALA A 124 8.14 22.39 -0.16
CA ALA A 124 8.43 23.80 -0.38
C ALA A 124 7.64 24.69 0.57
N VAL A 125 6.37 24.42 0.81
CA VAL A 125 5.53 25.14 1.79
C VAL A 125 6.05 24.93 3.20
N LEU A 126 6.46 23.72 3.59
CA LEU A 126 7.05 23.48 4.91
C LEU A 126 8.40 24.19 5.07
N LEU A 127 9.26 24.16 4.06
CA LEU A 127 10.55 24.86 4.06
C LEU A 127 10.38 26.37 4.03
N VAL A 128 9.43 26.89 3.23
CA VAL A 128 9.08 28.31 3.18
C VAL A 128 8.45 28.73 4.50
N ALA A 129 7.49 27.99 5.04
CA ALA A 129 6.90 28.29 6.34
C ALA A 129 7.96 28.27 7.45
N ALA A 130 8.87 27.29 7.46
CA ALA A 130 9.99 27.25 8.39
C ALA A 130 10.93 28.46 8.20
N GLY A 131 11.25 28.82 6.95
CA GLY A 131 12.07 29.99 6.61
C GLY A 131 11.42 31.32 7.00
N LEU A 132 10.11 31.47 6.75
CA LEU A 132 9.33 32.63 7.11
C LEU A 132 9.18 32.75 8.62
N VAL A 133 8.92 31.64 9.32
CA VAL A 133 8.98 31.58 10.78
C VAL A 133 10.35 32.06 11.23
N MET A 134 11.46 31.49 10.75
CA MET A 134 12.79 31.95 11.16
C MET A 134 13.07 33.43 10.86
N ARG A 135 12.62 33.94 9.71
CA ARG A 135 12.87 35.33 9.26
C ARG A 135 12.01 36.36 9.99
N PHE A 136 10.71 36.11 10.14
CA PHE A 136 9.79 37.03 10.83
C PHE A 136 9.92 36.93 12.35
N ASN A 137 10.27 35.74 12.87
CA ASN A 137 10.43 35.54 14.30
C ASN A 137 11.81 35.94 14.84
N GLY A 138 12.80 36.14 13.97
CA GLY A 138 14.14 36.57 14.35
C GLY A 138 14.20 37.92 15.06
N HIS A 139 13.26 38.84 14.80
CA HIS A 139 13.30 40.19 15.38
C HIS A 139 12.16 40.54 16.35
N ARG A 140 10.95 39.97 16.20
CA ARG A 140 9.75 40.40 16.98
C ARG A 140 9.23 39.35 17.98
N THR A 141 9.39 38.07 17.70
CA THR A 141 9.12 37.01 18.70
C THR A 141 10.32 36.69 19.57
N TRP A 142 11.54 37.09 19.21
CA TRP A 142 12.69 36.98 20.12
C TRP A 142 12.45 37.77 21.42
N THR A 143 11.67 38.85 21.35
CA THR A 143 11.21 39.62 22.51
C THR A 143 9.94 39.06 23.16
N LEU A 144 9.01 38.45 22.40
CA LEU A 144 7.76 37.88 22.96
C LEU A 144 7.92 36.45 23.55
N LEU A 145 8.78 35.59 22.99
CA LEU A 145 9.09 34.27 23.56
C LEU A 145 9.90 34.40 24.85
N LYS A 146 10.67 35.47 25.02
CA LYS A 146 11.43 35.72 26.25
C LYS A 146 10.54 36.15 27.41
N SER A 147 9.35 36.69 27.15
CA SER A 147 8.47 37.27 28.18
C SER A 147 7.23 36.42 28.51
N THR A 148 6.89 35.39 27.71
CA THR A 148 5.69 34.58 27.99
C THR A 148 5.95 33.07 27.90
N PRO A 149 5.68 32.29 28.98
CA PRO A 149 5.77 30.82 28.98
C PRO A 149 4.73 30.12 28.10
N SER A 150 3.97 30.85 27.29
CA SER A 150 2.94 30.31 26.37
C SER A 150 3.52 29.78 25.06
N GLY A 151 4.62 30.35 24.55
CA GLY A 151 5.22 29.93 23.27
C GLY A 151 5.84 28.53 23.30
N ALA A 152 6.34 28.09 24.45
CA ALA A 152 6.84 26.72 24.62
C ALA A 152 5.72 25.66 24.64
N LYS A 153 4.47 26.06 24.94
CA LYS A 153 3.32 25.15 25.00
C LYS A 153 2.77 24.81 23.62
N SER A 154 2.86 25.71 22.64
CA SER A 154 2.33 25.43 21.29
C SER A 154 3.15 24.39 20.53
N VAL A 155 4.48 24.44 20.63
CA VAL A 155 5.38 23.47 19.96
C VAL A 155 5.18 22.05 20.51
N SER A 156 5.00 21.92 21.83
CA SER A 156 4.80 20.62 22.46
C SER A 156 3.44 19.99 22.11
N ILE A 157 2.40 20.81 21.89
CA ILE A 157 1.10 20.35 21.40
C ILE A 157 1.22 19.80 19.98
N VAL A 158 1.90 20.50 19.06
CA VAL A 158 2.08 20.02 17.68
C VAL A 158 2.84 18.69 17.66
N ALA A 159 3.94 18.59 18.43
CA ALA A 159 4.70 17.34 18.54
C ALA A 159 3.87 16.20 19.15
N LEU A 160 3.01 16.51 20.13
CA LEU A 160 2.10 15.53 20.72
C LEU A 160 1.03 15.07 19.74
N CYS A 161 0.41 15.99 18.98
CA CYS A 161 -0.55 15.65 17.93
C CYS A 161 0.10 14.78 16.85
N PHE A 162 1.30 15.12 16.39
CA PHE A 162 2.04 14.32 15.42
C PHE A 162 2.35 12.92 15.95
N HIS A 163 2.83 12.81 17.19
CA HIS A 163 3.12 11.54 17.83
C HIS A 163 1.84 10.70 18.00
N PHE A 164 0.75 11.32 18.46
CA PHE A 164 -0.55 10.66 18.57
C PHE A 164 -1.07 10.16 17.22
N CYS A 165 -0.98 10.98 16.16
CA CYS A 165 -1.31 10.55 14.80
C CYS A 165 -0.44 9.34 14.41
N SER A 166 0.88 9.40 14.60
CA SER A 166 1.80 8.31 14.23
C SER A 166 1.51 6.99 14.96
N VAL A 167 1.11 7.07 16.24
CA VAL A 167 0.67 5.91 17.03
C VAL A 167 -0.67 5.39 16.50
N LEU A 168 -1.63 6.28 16.24
CA LEU A 168 -2.94 5.91 15.70
C LEU A 168 -2.82 5.23 14.33
N MET A 169 -1.91 5.72 13.47
CA MET A 169 -1.57 5.08 12.21
C MET A 169 -1.10 3.63 12.41
N GLY A 170 -0.25 3.39 13.42
CA GLY A 170 0.24 2.04 13.73
C GLY A 170 -0.84 1.11 14.24
N LEU A 171 -1.75 1.62 15.07
CA LEU A 171 -2.89 0.84 15.54
C LEU A 171 -3.83 0.48 14.39
N LEU A 172 -4.06 1.41 13.45
CA LEU A 172 -4.87 1.17 12.26
C LEU A 172 -4.21 0.18 11.29
N ALA A 173 -2.88 0.14 11.25
CA ALA A 173 -2.12 -0.82 10.45
C ALA A 173 -2.37 -2.26 10.87
N MET A 174 -2.58 -2.50 12.16
CA MET A 174 -2.75 -3.85 12.71
C MET A 174 -4.16 -4.43 12.49
N GLU A 175 -5.01 -3.75 11.71
CA GLU A 175 -6.40 -4.16 11.44
C GLU A 175 -7.16 -4.63 12.68
N ILE A 176 -6.85 -4.01 13.82
CA ILE A 176 -7.72 -4.12 14.98
C ILE A 176 -9.03 -3.51 14.51
N GLU A 177 -10.07 -4.33 14.36
CA GLU A 177 -11.41 -3.93 13.96
C GLU A 177 -11.94 -2.91 14.98
N LEU A 178 -11.58 -1.64 14.78
CA LEU A 178 -11.99 -0.54 15.64
C LEU A 178 -13.48 -0.34 15.41
N PRO A 179 -14.37 -0.70 16.36
CA PRO A 179 -15.76 -1.04 16.02
C PRO A 179 -16.59 0.10 15.39
N LYS A 180 -16.14 1.35 15.42
CA LYS A 180 -16.90 2.52 14.91
C LYS A 180 -16.04 3.67 14.37
N PHE A 181 -14.72 3.49 14.26
CA PHE A 181 -13.81 4.54 13.76
C PHE A 181 -13.64 4.49 12.23
N SER A 182 -14.41 3.63 11.55
CA SER A 182 -14.28 3.23 10.15
C SER A 182 -14.84 4.22 9.13
N GLY A 183 -15.31 5.40 9.55
CA GLY A 183 -15.74 6.47 8.64
C GLY A 183 -14.59 7.13 7.87
N ASP A 184 -14.85 8.31 7.32
CA ASP A 184 -13.93 9.07 6.45
C ASP A 184 -12.54 9.32 7.06
N MET A 185 -12.44 9.43 8.38
CA MET A 185 -11.15 9.61 9.06
C MET A 185 -10.27 8.37 8.97
N GLY A 186 -10.83 7.17 9.08
CA GLY A 186 -10.08 5.92 8.95
C GLY A 186 -9.63 5.66 7.52
N SER A 187 -10.40 6.07 6.51
CA SER A 187 -9.98 6.00 5.11
C SER A 187 -8.90 7.03 4.79
N ALA A 188 -9.02 8.26 5.29
CA ALA A 188 -8.00 9.30 5.16
C ALA A 188 -6.67 8.87 5.79
N LEU A 189 -6.70 8.37 7.03
CA LEU A 189 -5.51 7.88 7.72
C LEU A 189 -4.88 6.70 6.96
N ARG A 190 -5.65 5.68 6.54
CA ARG A 190 -5.11 4.58 5.72
C ARG A 190 -4.52 5.04 4.39
N SER A 191 -5.09 6.07 3.77
CA SER A 191 -4.49 6.71 2.59
C SER A 191 -3.13 7.35 2.93
N VAL A 192 -2.94 7.89 4.14
CA VAL A 192 -1.68 8.53 4.57
C VAL A 192 -0.63 7.44 4.77
N GLN A 193 -1.02 6.34 5.41
CA GLN A 193 -0.13 5.22 5.69
C GLN A 193 0.42 4.58 4.44
N SER A 194 -0.48 4.34 3.47
CA SER A 194 -0.14 3.64 2.23
C SER A 194 0.75 4.47 1.31
N GLY A 195 1.14 5.68 1.71
CA GLY A 195 1.94 6.57 0.88
C GLY A 195 1.24 6.99 -0.40
N ARG A 196 -0.06 6.69 -0.57
CA ARG A 196 -0.83 6.95 -1.79
C ARG A 196 -0.93 8.44 -2.15
N PHE A 197 -0.64 9.32 -1.19
CA PHE A 197 -0.49 10.75 -1.44
C PHE A 197 0.80 11.08 -2.20
N LEU A 198 1.89 10.36 -1.93
CA LEU A 198 3.11 10.39 -2.72
C LEU A 198 2.90 9.40 -3.87
N GLN A 199 2.36 9.88 -4.98
CA GLN A 199 2.15 9.04 -6.17
C GLN A 199 3.48 8.82 -6.91
N VAL A 200 4.41 8.16 -6.22
CA VAL A 200 5.78 7.90 -6.70
C VAL A 200 5.78 7.07 -7.98
N SER A 201 4.73 6.28 -8.18
CA SER A 201 4.46 5.52 -9.40
C SER A 201 4.52 6.41 -10.66
N CYS A 202 4.21 7.70 -10.52
CA CYS A 202 4.21 8.66 -11.61
C CYS A 202 5.58 9.30 -11.90
N PHE A 203 6.56 9.22 -10.98
CA PHE A 203 7.83 9.94 -11.12
C PHE A 203 8.77 9.34 -12.18
N ARG A 204 8.57 8.07 -12.57
CA ARG A 204 9.47 7.40 -13.51
C ARG A 204 8.79 6.39 -14.44
N GLY A 205 7.46 6.36 -14.45
CA GLY A 205 6.67 5.33 -15.13
C GLY A 205 6.93 3.91 -14.61
N SER A 206 7.77 3.72 -13.58
CA SER A 206 8.09 2.42 -13.02
C SER A 206 7.07 2.06 -11.96
N SER A 207 6.16 1.13 -12.27
CA SER A 207 5.23 0.53 -11.32
C SER A 207 5.89 -0.54 -10.42
N LEU A 208 7.20 -0.44 -10.21
CA LEU A 208 7.97 -1.38 -9.39
C LEU A 208 7.62 -1.17 -7.90
N PRO A 209 7.11 -2.20 -7.20
CA PRO A 209 6.73 -2.12 -5.79
C PRO A 209 7.86 -1.60 -4.89
N SER A 210 9.09 -2.06 -5.11
CA SER A 210 10.27 -1.68 -4.34
C SER A 210 10.60 -0.19 -4.41
N VAL A 211 10.32 0.48 -5.53
CA VAL A 211 10.53 1.93 -5.67
C VAL A 211 9.50 2.70 -4.85
N ASN A 212 8.23 2.27 -4.89
CA ASN A 212 7.18 2.87 -4.08
C ASN A 212 7.46 2.69 -2.58
N PHE A 213 7.91 1.49 -2.19
CA PHE A 213 8.30 1.21 -0.81
C PHE A 213 9.48 2.09 -0.36
N LEU A 214 10.57 2.13 -1.13
CA LEU A 214 11.75 2.94 -0.82
C LEU A 214 11.39 4.42 -0.67
N ALA A 215 10.58 4.96 -1.58
CA ALA A 215 10.21 6.36 -1.52
C ALA A 215 9.27 6.69 -0.34
N GLY A 216 8.36 5.77 0.01
CA GLY A 216 7.52 5.89 1.22
C GLY A 216 8.35 5.94 2.50
N VAL A 217 9.47 5.20 2.53
CA VAL A 217 10.39 5.13 3.66
C VAL A 217 11.41 6.28 3.70
N CYS A 218 11.91 6.74 2.55
CA CYS A 218 12.88 7.83 2.46
C CYS A 218 12.27 9.21 2.73
N TRP A 219 10.99 9.43 2.41
CA TRP A 219 10.32 10.71 2.61
C TRP A 219 10.32 11.18 4.09
N PRO A 220 9.84 10.38 5.06
CA PRO A 220 9.86 10.78 6.46
C PRO A 220 11.29 10.96 6.98
N LEU A 221 12.26 10.19 6.48
CA LEU A 221 13.67 10.36 6.83
C LEU A 221 14.17 11.73 6.39
N ALA A 222 13.87 12.15 5.16
CA ALA A 222 14.20 13.48 4.67
C ALA A 222 13.55 14.58 5.53
N LEU A 223 12.31 14.39 5.97
CA LEU A 223 11.61 15.32 6.87
C LEU A 223 12.30 15.41 8.24
N VAL A 224 12.70 14.28 8.83
CA VAL A 224 13.44 14.27 10.11
C VAL A 224 14.78 14.97 9.96
N VAL A 225 15.54 14.67 8.90
CA VAL A 225 16.81 15.34 8.61
C VAL A 225 16.60 16.85 8.48
N ALA A 226 15.57 17.29 7.74
CA ALA A 226 15.24 18.71 7.61
C ALA A 226 14.92 19.36 8.96
N ILE A 227 14.12 18.70 9.81
CA ILE A 227 13.80 19.17 11.17
C ILE A 227 15.07 19.24 12.03
N CYS A 228 15.95 18.25 11.97
CA CYS A 228 17.23 18.24 12.69
C CYS A 228 18.12 19.40 12.24
N LEU A 229 18.27 19.63 10.93
CA LEU A 229 19.06 20.74 10.38
C LEU A 229 18.47 22.09 10.79
N LEU A 230 17.15 22.26 10.74
CA LEU A 230 16.47 23.46 11.23
C LEU A 230 16.69 23.67 12.73
N SER A 231 16.66 22.59 13.52
CA SER A 231 16.92 22.66 14.97
C SER A 231 18.35 23.06 15.28
N LEU A 232 19.33 22.58 14.50
CA LEU A 232 20.74 22.94 14.64
C LEU A 232 21.00 24.39 14.21
N ALA A 233 20.40 24.83 13.11
CA ALA A 233 20.51 26.20 12.64
C ALA A 233 19.95 27.20 13.66
N THR A 234 18.81 26.87 14.27
CA THR A 234 18.17 27.69 15.29
C THR A 234 18.86 27.60 16.66
N HIS A 235 19.61 26.52 16.94
CA HIS A 235 20.32 26.32 18.21
C HIS A 235 21.26 27.49 18.55
N ARG A 236 21.94 28.05 17.54
CA ARG A 236 22.89 29.16 17.76
C ARG A 236 22.24 30.46 18.23
N HIS A 237 20.93 30.61 18.05
CA HIS A 237 20.22 31.87 18.31
C HIS A 237 19.32 31.85 19.55
N LEU A 238 19.25 30.72 20.26
CA LEU A 238 18.29 30.53 21.34
C LEU A 238 18.99 30.15 22.65
N GLY A 239 18.55 30.75 23.76
CA GLY A 239 19.13 30.54 25.09
C GLY A 239 18.96 29.14 25.68
N PRO A 240 19.69 28.83 26.77
CA PRO A 240 19.79 27.50 27.38
C PRO A 240 18.45 26.94 27.90
N ASP A 241 17.54 27.79 28.38
CA ASP A 241 16.25 27.33 28.93
C ASP A 241 15.34 26.65 27.88
N VAL A 242 15.55 26.94 26.60
CA VAL A 242 14.77 26.36 25.50
C VAL A 242 15.33 25.00 25.07
N ALA A 243 16.51 24.60 25.56
CA ALA A 243 17.16 23.34 25.21
C ALA A 243 16.34 22.12 25.67
N VAL A 244 15.76 22.16 26.88
CA VAL A 244 14.98 21.05 27.44
C VAL A 244 13.71 20.80 26.62
N VAL A 245 12.99 21.85 26.25
CA VAL A 245 11.76 21.74 25.42
C VAL A 245 12.08 21.22 24.02
N ARG A 246 13.20 21.66 23.42
CA ARG A 246 13.67 21.13 22.13
C ARG A 246 14.06 19.66 22.22
N PHE A 247 14.80 19.28 23.25
CA PHE A 247 15.22 17.90 23.44
C PHE A 247 13.99 16.98 23.55
N SER A 248 13.01 17.35 24.38
CA SER A 248 11.76 16.57 24.50
C SER A 248 10.98 16.50 23.18
N SER A 249 10.86 17.61 22.46
CA SER A 249 10.14 17.65 21.18
C SER A 249 10.87 16.85 20.09
N GLY A 250 12.20 16.97 20.02
CA GLY A 250 13.04 16.20 19.10
C GLY A 250 12.96 14.71 19.37
N ALA A 251 13.02 14.29 20.64
CA ALA A 251 12.84 12.90 21.02
C ALA A 251 11.47 12.33 20.57
N ARG A 252 10.39 13.12 20.67
CA ARG A 252 9.05 12.71 20.19
C ARG A 252 8.99 12.57 18.67
N VAL A 253 9.63 13.47 17.92
CA VAL A 253 9.71 13.40 16.45
C VAL A 253 10.50 12.16 16.03
N VAL A 254 11.67 11.94 16.63
CA VAL A 254 12.51 10.75 16.36
C VAL A 254 11.76 9.46 16.72
N SER A 255 11.06 9.43 17.86
CA SER A 255 10.24 8.29 18.25
C SER A 255 9.08 8.05 17.28
N GLY A 256 8.37 9.10 16.86
CA GLY A 256 7.30 9.00 15.86
C GLY A 256 7.80 8.49 14.51
N PHE A 257 8.98 8.94 14.08
CA PHE A 257 9.67 8.43 12.90
C PHE A 257 10.00 6.95 13.05
N PHE A 258 10.63 6.53 14.15
CA PHE A 258 10.94 5.13 14.39
C PHE A 258 9.68 4.24 14.37
N LEU A 259 8.58 4.72 14.95
CA LEU A 259 7.28 4.02 14.88
C LEU A 259 6.74 3.92 13.44
N TYR A 260 6.87 4.97 12.64
CA TYR A 260 6.47 4.93 11.23
C TYR A 260 7.30 3.91 10.43
N MET A 261 8.62 3.90 10.66
CA MET A 261 9.56 3.01 9.99
C MET A 261 9.29 1.56 10.37
N SER A 262 9.10 1.27 11.66
CA SER A 262 8.78 -0.09 12.12
C SER A 262 7.46 -0.60 11.54
N GLN A 263 6.45 0.25 11.37
CA GLN A 263 5.21 -0.10 10.67
C GLN A 263 5.46 -0.42 9.19
N GLY A 264 6.28 0.38 8.51
CA GLY A 264 6.69 0.12 7.13
C GLY A 264 7.38 -1.24 6.99
N VAL A 265 8.34 -1.52 7.88
CA VAL A 265 9.06 -2.80 7.93
C VAL A 265 8.09 -3.96 8.19
N VAL A 266 7.26 -3.89 9.21
CA VAL A 266 6.27 -4.95 9.51
C VAL A 266 5.34 -5.19 8.33
N SER A 267 4.89 -4.13 7.64
CA SER A 267 3.98 -4.26 6.49
C SER A 267 4.59 -5.00 5.30
N ALA A 268 5.92 -5.07 5.21
CA ALA A 268 6.64 -5.86 4.22
C ALA A 268 6.69 -7.35 4.58
N PHE A 269 6.31 -7.76 5.79
CA PHE A 269 6.29 -9.17 6.22
C PHE A 269 4.87 -9.76 6.35
N VAL A 270 3.83 -8.93 6.21
CA VAL A 270 2.44 -9.41 6.34
C VAL A 270 1.95 -9.97 5.00
N CYS A 271 1.85 -11.29 4.95
CA CYS A 271 1.33 -12.04 3.80
C CYS A 271 -0.09 -12.56 4.08
N ASP A 272 -0.97 -12.44 3.10
CA ASP A 272 -2.30 -13.03 3.13
C ASP A 272 -2.30 -14.39 2.40
N GLN A 273 -2.85 -15.42 3.05
CA GLN A 273 -3.04 -16.72 2.42
C GLN A 273 -4.21 -16.67 1.43
N GLN A 274 -3.95 -17.07 0.19
CA GLN A 274 -4.96 -17.14 -0.86
C GLN A 274 -5.59 -18.55 -0.91
N PRO A 275 -6.82 -18.70 -1.46
CA PRO A 275 -7.55 -19.97 -1.46
C PRO A 275 -6.80 -21.19 -2.04
N LYS A 276 -5.79 -20.97 -2.90
CA LYS A 276 -4.97 -22.03 -3.49
C LYS A 276 -3.52 -22.07 -2.99
N GLY A 277 -3.28 -21.60 -1.77
CA GLY A 277 -2.01 -21.75 -1.07
C GLY A 277 -0.90 -20.77 -1.50
N LEU A 278 -1.13 -19.97 -2.55
CA LEU A 278 -0.27 -18.82 -2.85
C LEU A 278 -0.41 -17.80 -1.71
N ALA A 279 0.70 -17.29 -1.19
CA ALA A 279 0.69 -16.18 -0.26
C ALA A 279 1.04 -14.90 -1.02
N THR A 280 0.25 -13.84 -0.88
CA THR A 280 0.55 -12.54 -1.50
C THR A 280 0.76 -11.47 -0.45
N LEU A 281 1.56 -10.46 -0.76
CA LEU A 281 1.85 -9.38 0.18
C LEU A 281 0.57 -8.56 0.40
N ARG A 282 0.18 -8.35 1.65
CA ARG A 282 -1.05 -7.64 1.99
C ARG A 282 -1.09 -6.20 1.47
N SER A 283 0.04 -5.50 1.59
CA SER A 283 0.18 -4.12 1.13
C SER A 283 0.22 -4.01 -0.40
N HIS A 284 0.70 -5.06 -1.08
CA HIS A 284 0.82 -5.13 -2.54
C HIS A 284 0.41 -6.52 -3.03
N PRO A 285 -0.91 -6.77 -3.24
CA PRO A 285 -1.41 -8.10 -3.65
C PRO A 285 -0.85 -8.62 -4.98
N SER A 286 -0.21 -7.76 -5.76
CA SER A 286 0.49 -8.12 -7.00
C SER A 286 1.83 -8.83 -6.76
N VAL A 287 2.36 -8.81 -5.53
CA VAL A 287 3.65 -9.42 -5.16
C VAL A 287 3.40 -10.74 -4.42
N GLU A 288 3.94 -11.82 -4.98
CA GLU A 288 3.96 -13.13 -4.33
C GLU A 288 4.97 -13.14 -3.18
N CYS A 289 4.55 -13.60 -2.00
CA CYS A 289 5.41 -13.72 -0.85
C CYS A 289 6.49 -14.78 -1.07
N TRP A 290 7.70 -14.45 -0.65
CA TRP A 290 8.93 -15.27 -0.80
C TRP A 290 9.41 -15.46 -2.25
N SER A 291 8.83 -14.72 -3.20
CA SER A 291 9.38 -14.58 -4.55
C SER A 291 10.61 -13.65 -4.59
N THR A 292 11.31 -13.62 -5.72
CA THR A 292 12.44 -12.70 -5.94
C THR A 292 12.05 -11.23 -5.81
N GLY A 293 10.82 -10.87 -6.18
CA GLY A 293 10.28 -9.52 -6.01
C GLY A 293 10.11 -9.16 -4.54
N HIS A 294 9.57 -10.07 -3.74
CA HIS A 294 9.39 -9.88 -2.30
C HIS A 294 10.72 -9.80 -1.54
N ALA A 295 11.72 -10.59 -1.95
CA ALA A 295 13.04 -10.58 -1.33
C ALA A 295 13.70 -9.19 -1.38
N ALA A 296 13.52 -8.44 -2.47
CA ALA A 296 14.03 -7.07 -2.58
C ALA A 296 13.38 -6.13 -1.54
N ASP A 297 12.07 -6.21 -1.37
CA ASP A 297 11.32 -5.38 -0.41
C ASP A 297 11.73 -5.71 1.03
N VAL A 298 11.92 -6.99 1.35
CA VAL A 298 12.42 -7.46 2.66
C VAL A 298 13.83 -6.95 2.94
N ILE A 299 14.74 -7.00 1.96
CA ILE A 299 16.11 -6.50 2.13
C ILE A 299 16.10 -5.00 2.40
N ILE A 300 15.31 -4.22 1.65
CA ILE A 300 15.18 -2.77 1.89
C ILE A 300 14.61 -2.53 3.28
N ALA A 301 13.58 -3.28 3.69
CA ALA A 301 13.00 -3.17 5.02
C ALA A 301 14.02 -3.46 6.14
N LEU A 302 14.86 -4.48 5.98
CA LEU A 302 15.92 -4.81 6.94
C LEU A 302 17.00 -3.74 7.01
N VAL A 303 17.52 -3.29 5.85
CA VAL A 303 18.57 -2.27 5.78
C VAL A 303 18.12 -0.95 6.41
N VAL A 304 16.85 -0.61 6.23
CA VAL A 304 16.31 0.65 6.69
C VAL A 304 15.75 0.56 8.12
N GLY A 305 15.41 -0.65 8.58
CA GLY A 305 15.00 -0.91 9.96
C GLY A 305 16.16 -1.03 10.96
N CYS A 306 17.36 -1.37 10.49
CA CYS A 306 18.60 -1.42 11.29
C CYS A 306 19.22 -0.03 11.49
#